data_AF-A0A250XIY8-F1
#
_entry.id   AF-A0A250XIY8-F1
#
_cell.length_a   1.000
_cell.length_b   1.000
_cell.length_c   1.000
_cell.angle_alpha   90.00
_cell.angle_beta   90.00
_cell.angle_gamma   90.00
#
_symmetry.space_group_name_H-M   'P 1'
#
loop_
_entity.id
_entity.type
_entity.pdbx_description
1 polymer ?
#
loop_
_entity_poly.entity_id
_entity_poly.type
_entity_poly.pdbx_seq_one_letter_code
_entity_poly.pdbx_strand_id
1 'polypeptide(L)'
;MRIREESRWTGSKGHSFNKYAYGGRGGEFSDLLLLPQTGQLLTFDDRTGIIFELMTNHPETQPTAAVAHDSSEVHGRQDTVGGRRDVQAVFTSWETWHRRQLSDDLFSPIKLVPRWILADGDGDLSSGFKSEWSSIQDGKIIIGSHGYEVWPYGGPYEIGSGHTNVQWVKQVDLLTGAISHVNWTQHFNAISAAVGVKPPGYLTHEAAEWSSVHNRWFFLPRRLSLDQPWDPILDGQRGCTLLISCSITFHDIKIVQLKMRGQPERGFSAMRFVPGTQDRHIVATRTVEIEGADKGRRCSSYITVIDLEGNVLMPETFLGNHKYEGLEIMGSTSASVPNLSDALN
;
A
#
# COMPACT_ATOMS: atom_id res chain seq x y z
N MET A 1 0.04 26.72 4.99
CA MET A 1 0.63 26.08 3.80
C MET A 1 -0.40 26.15 2.68
N ARG A 2 -0.25 27.03 1.68
CA ARG A 2 -1.12 27.02 0.49
C ARG A 2 -0.60 25.88 -0.39
N ILE A 3 -1.35 24.77 -0.46
CA ILE A 3 -1.13 23.76 -1.50
C ILE A 3 -1.60 24.43 -2.79
N ARG A 4 -0.68 25.04 -3.55
CA ARG A 4 -1.00 25.61 -4.88
C ARG A 4 -1.29 24.45 -5.84
N GLU A 5 -2.16 24.66 -6.83
CA GLU A 5 -2.57 23.72 -7.89
C GLU A 5 -1.42 23.27 -8.84
N GLU A 6 -0.20 23.12 -8.35
CA GLU A 6 0.99 22.86 -9.15
C GLU A 6 1.58 21.46 -8.92
N SER A 7 0.77 20.46 -8.58
CA SER A 7 1.24 19.06 -8.56
C SER A 7 1.36 18.51 -9.99
N ARG A 8 2.42 18.88 -10.69
CA ARG A 8 2.85 18.18 -11.91
C ARG A 8 3.79 17.05 -11.50
N TRP A 9 3.32 15.81 -11.57
CA TRP A 9 4.14 14.62 -11.40
C TRP A 9 5.06 14.45 -12.61
N THR A 10 6.30 14.94 -12.50
CA THR A 10 7.37 14.70 -13.48
C THR A 10 8.38 13.76 -12.84
N GLY A 11 8.22 12.46 -13.07
CA GLY A 11 9.11 11.43 -12.54
C GLY A 11 9.72 10.60 -13.66
N SER A 12 10.99 10.26 -13.51
CA SER A 12 11.64 9.19 -14.28
C SER A 12 11.21 7.83 -13.71
N LYS A 13 11.00 6.86 -14.60
CA LYS A 13 10.67 5.50 -14.21
C LYS A 13 11.96 4.70 -14.00
N GLY A 14 12.12 4.11 -12.84
CA GLY A 14 13.18 3.12 -12.60
C GLY A 14 12.61 1.72 -12.81
N HIS A 15 13.39 0.83 -13.41
CA HIS A 15 13.01 -0.56 -13.60
C HIS A 15 13.76 -1.46 -12.61
N SER A 16 13.05 -2.44 -12.04
CA SER A 16 13.63 -3.56 -11.30
C SER A 16 13.16 -4.88 -11.87
N PHE A 17 13.95 -5.92 -11.64
CA PHE A 17 13.66 -7.27 -12.10
C PHE A 17 13.50 -8.19 -10.89
N ASN A 18 12.35 -8.86 -10.78
CA ASN A 18 12.11 -9.90 -9.79
C ASN A 18 12.23 -11.29 -10.44
N LYS A 19 13.00 -12.19 -9.81
CA LYS A 19 13.11 -13.60 -10.22
C LYS A 19 12.40 -14.57 -9.27
N TYR A 20 11.91 -14.07 -8.15
CA TYR A 20 11.14 -14.85 -7.18
C TYR A 20 9.68 -14.90 -7.64
N ALA A 21 9.09 -16.09 -7.58
CA ALA A 21 7.69 -16.30 -7.94
C ALA A 21 7.10 -17.47 -7.14
N TYR A 22 5.81 -17.37 -6.86
CA TYR A 22 4.99 -18.42 -6.24
C TYR A 22 3.79 -18.68 -7.14
N GLY A 23 3.58 -19.94 -7.54
CA GLY A 23 2.55 -20.30 -8.53
C GLY A 23 2.72 -19.59 -9.88
N GLY A 24 3.96 -19.29 -10.28
CA GLY A 24 4.26 -18.58 -11.54
C GLY A 24 3.99 -17.06 -11.53
N ARG A 25 3.64 -16.49 -10.37
CA ARG A 25 3.40 -15.05 -10.17
C ARG A 25 4.37 -14.45 -9.15
N GLY A 26 4.75 -13.20 -9.34
CA GLY A 26 5.66 -12.45 -8.48
C GLY A 26 5.90 -11.04 -9.03
N GLY A 27 6.46 -10.15 -8.20
CA GLY A 27 6.61 -8.74 -8.56
C GLY A 27 5.27 -8.00 -8.65
N GLU A 28 4.30 -8.44 -7.85
CA GLU A 28 3.01 -7.79 -7.65
C GLU A 28 3.09 -7.06 -6.31
N PHE A 29 3.59 -5.83 -6.37
CA PHE A 29 3.95 -5.07 -5.19
C PHE A 29 2.81 -4.21 -4.69
N SER A 30 2.43 -4.40 -3.43
CA SER A 30 1.20 -3.84 -2.85
C SER A 30 1.41 -2.80 -1.76
N ASP A 31 2.65 -2.40 -1.45
CA ASP A 31 2.94 -1.19 -0.66
C ASP A 31 4.41 -0.74 -0.81
N LEU A 32 4.74 0.46 -0.31
CA LEU A 32 6.08 1.01 -0.14
C LEU A 32 6.29 1.59 1.24
N LEU A 33 7.28 1.14 2.01
CA LEU A 33 7.53 1.63 3.37
C LEU A 33 8.96 2.13 3.56
N LEU A 34 9.13 3.39 3.96
CA LEU A 34 10.42 3.93 4.38
C LEU A 34 10.62 3.69 5.87
N LEU A 35 11.72 3.04 6.23
CA LEU A 35 12.16 2.89 7.62
C LEU A 35 12.89 4.17 8.08
N PRO A 36 12.34 4.98 8.99
CA PRO A 36 12.92 6.29 9.33
C PRO A 36 14.32 6.19 9.95
N GLN A 37 14.58 5.14 10.71
CA GLN A 37 15.84 4.96 11.44
C GLN A 37 17.00 4.53 10.54
N THR A 38 16.71 3.73 9.50
CA THR A 38 17.74 3.14 8.64
C THR A 38 17.77 3.77 7.24
N GLY A 39 16.70 4.47 6.84
CA GLY A 39 16.53 4.99 5.49
C GLY A 39 16.23 3.91 4.44
N GLN A 40 15.99 2.66 4.86
CA GLN A 40 15.66 1.57 3.93
C GLN A 40 14.25 1.74 3.39
N LEU A 41 14.11 1.66 2.06
CA LEU A 41 12.81 1.64 1.39
C LEU A 41 12.43 0.18 1.10
N LEU A 42 11.27 -0.24 1.59
CA LEU A 42 10.78 -1.61 1.45
C LEU A 42 9.59 -1.68 0.50
N THR A 43 9.40 -2.82 -0.16
CA THR A 43 8.20 -3.17 -0.91
C THR A 43 7.81 -4.62 -0.66
N PHE A 44 6.54 -4.96 -0.88
CA PHE A 44 5.93 -6.20 -0.40
C PHE A 44 5.25 -6.93 -1.56
N ASP A 45 5.71 -8.14 -1.90
CA ASP A 45 5.15 -8.94 -2.99
C ASP A 45 4.00 -9.81 -2.49
N ASP A 46 2.77 -9.51 -2.92
CA ASP A 46 1.55 -10.15 -2.42
C ASP A 46 1.37 -11.61 -2.88
N ARG A 47 2.24 -12.08 -3.77
CA ARG A 47 2.25 -13.45 -4.29
C ARG A 47 3.20 -14.34 -3.52
N THR A 48 4.42 -13.86 -3.33
CA THR A 48 5.50 -14.64 -2.71
C THR A 48 5.56 -14.44 -1.20
N GLY A 49 4.95 -13.38 -0.68
CA GLY A 49 5.09 -12.95 0.70
C GLY A 49 6.47 -12.36 1.02
N ILE A 50 7.33 -12.14 0.00
CA ILE A 50 8.67 -11.60 0.21
C ILE A 50 8.60 -10.08 0.39
N ILE A 51 9.26 -9.60 1.45
CA ILE A 51 9.59 -8.18 1.63
C ILE A 51 10.94 -7.93 0.99
N PHE A 52 10.99 -6.99 0.05
CA PHE A 52 12.22 -6.56 -0.60
C PHE A 52 12.63 -5.18 -0.12
N GLU A 53 13.93 -4.99 0.09
CA GLU A 53 14.53 -3.66 0.12
C GLU A 53 14.82 -3.19 -1.30
N LEU A 54 14.43 -1.96 -1.61
CA LEU A 54 14.74 -1.24 -2.83
C LEU A 54 16.06 -0.48 -2.65
N MET A 55 17.11 -0.93 -3.33
CA MET A 55 18.40 -0.24 -3.34
C MET A 55 18.61 0.49 -4.67
N THR A 56 18.91 1.79 -4.60
CA THR A 56 19.29 2.63 -5.75
C THR A 56 20.79 2.88 -5.76
N ASN A 57 21.43 2.92 -6.94
CA ASN A 57 22.88 3.13 -7.07
C ASN A 57 23.35 4.57 -6.78
N HIS A 58 22.44 5.53 -6.55
CA HIS A 58 22.76 6.95 -6.32
C HIS A 58 22.11 7.50 -5.04
N PRO A 59 22.82 7.51 -3.90
CA PRO A 59 22.31 8.07 -2.65
C PRO A 59 22.20 9.61 -2.66
N GLU A 60 22.80 10.30 -3.63
CA GLU A 60 22.94 11.77 -3.64
C GLU A 60 21.83 12.53 -4.38
N THR A 61 20.91 11.83 -5.05
CA THR A 61 19.70 12.42 -5.64
C THR A 61 18.48 11.76 -5.03
N GLN A 62 18.19 12.09 -3.78
CA GLN A 62 17.05 11.50 -3.10
C GLN A 62 15.75 12.06 -3.71
N PRO A 63 14.86 11.20 -4.24
CA PRO A 63 13.53 11.64 -4.62
C PRO A 63 12.79 12.20 -3.40
N THR A 64 11.74 12.99 -3.61
CA THR A 64 10.91 13.51 -2.50
C THR A 64 9.66 12.67 -2.26
N ALA A 65 9.32 11.79 -3.19
CA ALA A 65 8.30 10.76 -3.03
C ALA A 65 8.53 9.61 -4.01
N ALA A 66 8.04 8.43 -3.65
CA ALA A 66 8.07 7.23 -4.47
C ALA A 66 6.66 6.65 -4.57
N VAL A 67 6.30 6.15 -5.75
CA VAL A 67 5.16 5.24 -5.92
C VAL A 67 5.63 3.97 -6.59
N ALA A 68 5.21 2.82 -6.08
CA ALA A 68 5.43 1.52 -6.70
C ALA A 68 4.15 1.10 -7.40
N HIS A 69 4.27 0.49 -8.58
CA HIS A 69 3.13 -0.12 -9.23
C HIS A 69 3.24 -1.64 -9.30
N ASP A 70 2.07 -2.26 -9.34
CA ASP A 70 1.88 -3.66 -9.65
C ASP A 70 2.08 -3.88 -11.17
N SER A 71 2.82 -4.93 -11.52
CA SER A 71 3.11 -5.33 -12.91
C SER A 71 2.06 -6.26 -13.52
N SER A 72 0.86 -6.39 -12.92
CA SER A 72 -0.13 -7.41 -13.27
C SER A 72 -0.35 -7.59 -14.79
N GLU A 73 0.10 -8.75 -15.26
CA GLU A 73 -0.18 -9.47 -16.51
C GLU A 73 0.03 -8.74 -17.84
N VAL A 74 1.28 -8.70 -18.30
CA VAL A 74 1.52 -8.85 -19.75
C VAL A 74 1.21 -10.31 -20.09
N HIS A 75 0.08 -10.57 -20.76
CA HIS A 75 -0.22 -11.87 -21.36
C HIS A 75 0.82 -12.20 -22.46
N GLY A 76 2.00 -12.66 -22.03
CA GLY A 76 2.99 -13.32 -22.86
C GLY A 76 2.73 -14.82 -22.83
N ARG A 77 2.74 -15.44 -24.01
CA ARG A 77 2.51 -16.88 -24.24
C ARG A 77 3.06 -17.79 -23.14
N GLN A 78 2.28 -18.81 -22.83
CA GLN A 78 2.46 -19.82 -21.78
C GLN A 78 3.68 -20.75 -21.95
N ASP A 79 4.70 -20.34 -22.70
CA ASP A 79 5.83 -21.18 -23.10
C ASP A 79 7.16 -20.56 -22.67
N THR A 80 7.40 -20.38 -21.37
CA THR A 80 8.76 -20.45 -20.78
C THR A 80 8.67 -20.63 -19.27
N VAL A 81 9.31 -21.68 -18.76
CA VAL A 81 9.61 -21.81 -17.33
C VAL A 81 10.55 -20.66 -16.94
N GLY A 82 10.04 -19.71 -16.17
CA GLY A 82 10.76 -18.51 -15.74
C GLY A 82 10.32 -17.21 -16.45
N GLY A 83 9.05 -16.84 -16.28
CA GLY A 83 8.55 -15.55 -16.77
C GLY A 83 9.24 -14.37 -16.08
N ARG A 84 10.02 -13.60 -16.85
CA ARG A 84 10.58 -12.30 -16.43
C ARG A 84 9.44 -11.31 -16.22
N ARG A 85 9.38 -10.66 -15.05
CA ARG A 85 8.45 -9.54 -14.80
C ARG A 85 9.23 -8.30 -14.41
N ASP A 86 8.94 -7.22 -15.13
CA ASP A 86 9.53 -5.90 -14.91
C ASP A 86 8.64 -5.14 -13.93
N VAL A 87 9.25 -4.64 -12.86
CA VAL A 87 8.60 -3.73 -11.93
C VAL A 87 9.07 -2.34 -12.29
N GLN A 88 8.16 -1.37 -12.40
CA GLN A 88 8.54 0.04 -12.44
C GLN A 88 8.23 0.68 -11.08
N ALA A 89 9.19 1.41 -10.54
CA ALA A 89 8.91 2.40 -9.51
C ALA A 89 8.98 3.76 -10.17
N VAL A 90 8.02 4.63 -9.86
CA VAL A 90 8.06 6.03 -10.30
C VAL A 90 8.49 6.86 -9.11
N PHE A 91 9.66 7.46 -9.24
CA PHE A 91 10.17 8.41 -8.27
C PHE A 91 9.86 9.82 -8.75
N THR A 92 9.41 10.69 -7.85
CA THR A 92 9.27 12.12 -8.14
C THR A 92 10.07 12.94 -7.15
N SER A 93 10.57 14.10 -7.57
CA SER A 93 11.23 15.06 -6.70
C SER A 93 10.64 16.46 -6.91
N TRP A 94 10.45 17.21 -5.83
CA TRP A 94 9.95 18.59 -5.88
C TRP A 94 10.90 19.55 -6.65
N GLU A 95 12.20 19.29 -6.65
CA GLU A 95 13.21 20.19 -7.23
C GLU A 95 13.39 20.08 -8.75
N THR A 96 12.77 19.09 -9.43
CA THR A 96 12.96 18.89 -10.88
C THR A 96 12.27 19.90 -11.77
N TRP A 97 11.49 20.83 -11.21
CA TRP A 97 10.86 21.90 -11.99
C TRP A 97 11.86 22.93 -12.54
N HIS A 98 13.03 23.11 -11.89
CA HIS A 98 13.98 24.17 -12.25
C HIS A 98 15.24 23.71 -13.02
N ARG A 99 15.55 22.40 -13.06
CA ARG A 99 16.68 21.88 -13.84
C ARG A 99 16.20 20.92 -14.92
N ARG A 100 16.30 21.39 -16.17
CA ARG A 100 16.18 20.53 -17.35
C ARG A 100 17.19 19.37 -17.25
N GLN A 101 16.73 18.17 -17.57
CA GLN A 101 17.49 16.94 -17.77
C GLN A 101 18.14 16.37 -16.50
N LEU A 102 17.39 15.55 -15.76
CA LEU A 102 17.99 14.33 -15.20
C LEU A 102 18.08 13.33 -16.35
N SER A 103 19.28 12.84 -16.65
CA SER A 103 19.48 11.80 -17.67
C SER A 103 18.84 10.49 -17.20
N ASP A 104 18.43 9.65 -18.15
CA ASP A 104 17.89 8.29 -17.91
C ASP A 104 18.85 7.42 -17.06
N ASP A 105 20.12 7.81 -16.95
CA ASP A 105 21.19 7.12 -16.19
C ASP A 105 21.05 7.19 -14.66
N LEU A 106 20.31 8.16 -14.11
CA LEU A 106 20.16 8.31 -12.65
C LEU A 106 19.39 7.15 -11.99
N PHE A 107 18.66 6.36 -12.79
CA PHE A 107 17.83 5.25 -12.31
C PHE A 107 18.29 3.91 -12.90
N SER A 108 19.62 3.75 -12.99
CA SER A 108 20.33 2.46 -13.03
C SER A 108 19.64 1.43 -12.12
N PRO A 109 19.44 0.17 -12.55
CA PRO A 109 18.31 -0.65 -12.14
C PRO A 109 18.16 -0.71 -10.62
N ILE A 110 16.95 -0.43 -10.15
CA ILE A 110 16.59 -0.58 -8.75
C ILE A 110 16.81 -2.07 -8.41
N LYS A 111 17.64 -2.33 -7.41
CA LYS A 111 17.91 -3.70 -6.96
C LYS A 111 16.88 -4.07 -5.91
N LEU A 112 16.20 -5.19 -6.14
CA LEU A 112 15.32 -5.83 -5.18
C LEU A 112 16.14 -6.81 -4.34
N VAL A 113 16.30 -6.52 -3.05
CA VAL A 113 17.04 -7.38 -2.11
C VAL A 113 16.05 -8.01 -1.13
N PRO A 114 15.80 -9.33 -1.19
CA PRO A 114 14.93 -10.00 -0.22
C PRO A 114 15.44 -9.80 1.21
N ARG A 115 14.53 -9.46 2.13
CA ARG A 115 14.83 -9.28 3.56
C ARG A 115 14.07 -10.27 4.43
N TRP A 116 12.77 -10.41 4.20
CA TRP A 116 11.90 -11.32 4.94
C TRP A 116 10.97 -12.05 3.98
N ILE A 117 10.44 -13.20 4.41
CA ILE A 117 9.37 -13.93 3.73
C ILE A 117 8.27 -14.24 4.72
N LEU A 118 7.04 -13.90 4.35
CA LEU A 118 5.86 -14.01 5.20
C LEU A 118 5.02 -15.19 4.71
N ALA A 119 4.94 -16.25 5.52
CA ALA A 119 3.97 -17.32 5.32
C ALA A 119 2.54 -16.83 5.59
N ASP A 120 1.56 -17.36 4.88
CA ASP A 120 0.15 -16.95 4.97
C ASP A 120 -0.50 -17.28 6.34
N GLY A 121 -1.62 -16.63 6.67
CA GLY A 121 -2.45 -16.97 7.83
C GLY A 121 -1.76 -16.85 9.19
N ASP A 122 -1.73 -17.93 9.97
CA ASP A 122 -1.02 -18.01 11.26
C ASP A 122 0.49 -18.23 11.14
N GLY A 123 1.00 -18.41 9.92
CA GLY A 123 2.41 -18.64 9.63
C GLY A 123 2.76 -20.10 9.30
N ASP A 124 1.83 -21.04 9.44
CA ASP A 124 2.09 -22.47 9.21
C ASP A 124 1.82 -22.93 7.76
N LEU A 125 1.36 -22.02 6.90
CA LEU A 125 1.07 -22.30 5.50
C LEU A 125 2.29 -22.09 4.61
N SER A 126 2.43 -22.94 3.59
CA SER A 126 3.51 -22.85 2.60
C SER A 126 3.27 -21.78 1.52
N SER A 127 2.08 -21.19 1.47
CA SER A 127 1.77 -20.06 0.61
C SER A 127 2.32 -18.75 1.17
N GLY A 128 2.68 -17.84 0.27
CA GLY A 128 3.05 -16.47 0.64
C GLY A 128 1.84 -15.69 1.15
N PHE A 129 2.07 -14.86 2.17
CA PHE A 129 1.06 -13.94 2.68
C PHE A 129 0.73 -12.87 1.65
N LYS A 130 -0.57 -12.69 1.38
CA LYS A 130 -1.06 -11.65 0.47
C LYS A 130 -1.09 -10.29 1.19
N SER A 131 0.08 -9.64 1.26
CA SER A 131 0.23 -8.32 1.85
C SER A 131 -0.44 -7.24 0.98
N GLU A 132 -1.14 -6.32 1.62
CA GLU A 132 -1.89 -5.24 0.95
C GLU A 132 -1.60 -3.85 1.51
N TRP A 133 -1.03 -3.77 2.71
CA TRP A 133 -0.65 -2.52 3.35
C TRP A 133 0.39 -2.78 4.43
N SER A 134 1.16 -1.74 4.74
CA SER A 134 2.17 -1.77 5.78
C SER A 134 2.25 -0.46 6.55
N SER A 135 2.67 -0.54 7.81
CA SER A 135 2.92 0.62 8.67
C SER A 135 3.95 0.29 9.75
N ILE A 136 4.33 1.28 10.56
CA ILE A 136 5.25 1.12 11.69
C ILE A 136 4.52 1.44 12.97
N GLN A 137 4.55 0.51 13.92
CA GLN A 137 4.03 0.69 15.27
C GLN A 137 5.00 0.08 16.27
N ASP A 138 5.41 0.85 17.28
CA ASP A 138 6.20 0.39 18.43
C ASP A 138 7.45 -0.43 18.05
N GLY A 139 8.22 0.06 17.08
CA GLY A 139 9.46 -0.60 16.63
C GLY A 139 9.25 -1.85 15.77
N LYS A 140 8.04 -2.08 15.26
CA LYS A 140 7.70 -3.20 14.39
C LYS A 140 7.13 -2.69 13.07
N ILE A 141 7.46 -3.38 11.99
CA ILE A 141 6.69 -3.29 10.76
C ILE A 141 5.42 -4.12 10.96
N ILE A 142 4.26 -3.50 10.74
CA ILE A 142 2.96 -4.16 10.76
C ILE A 142 2.51 -4.31 9.32
N ILE A 143 2.21 -5.53 8.88
CA ILE A 143 1.82 -5.85 7.51
C ILE A 143 0.48 -6.58 7.53
N GLY A 144 -0.53 -6.05 6.86
CA GLY A 144 -1.84 -6.67 6.77
C GLY A 144 -2.23 -7.07 5.36
N SER A 145 -3.30 -7.87 5.28
CA SER A 145 -3.97 -8.26 4.06
C SER A 145 -5.32 -7.52 3.94
N HIS A 146 -6.21 -7.98 3.06
CA HIS A 146 -7.48 -7.31 2.76
C HIS A 146 -8.42 -7.14 3.96
N GLY A 147 -8.36 -8.04 4.96
CA GLY A 147 -9.13 -7.92 6.19
C GLY A 147 -10.66 -8.05 6.09
N TYR A 148 -11.22 -8.53 4.97
CA TYR A 148 -12.67 -8.68 4.86
C TYR A 148 -13.23 -9.79 5.76
N GLU A 149 -14.50 -9.64 6.15
CA GLU A 149 -15.25 -10.66 6.89
C GLU A 149 -15.52 -11.87 5.98
N VAL A 150 -15.35 -13.07 6.54
CA VAL A 150 -15.62 -14.33 5.82
C VAL A 150 -16.99 -14.85 6.23
N TRP A 151 -17.89 -14.93 5.25
CA TRP A 151 -19.27 -15.37 5.46
C TRP A 151 -19.50 -16.81 5.02
N PRO A 152 -20.47 -17.53 5.61
CA PRO A 152 -20.80 -18.88 5.16
C PRO A 152 -21.18 -18.95 3.68
N TYR A 153 -21.82 -17.90 3.12
CA TYR A 153 -22.24 -17.82 1.72
C TYR A 153 -22.13 -16.37 1.20
N GLY A 154 -21.76 -16.19 -0.07
CA GLY A 154 -21.86 -14.90 -0.77
C GLY A 154 -20.80 -13.84 -0.45
N GLY A 155 -19.76 -14.13 0.35
CA GLY A 155 -18.61 -13.23 0.45
C GLY A 155 -17.76 -13.25 -0.83
N PRO A 156 -16.71 -12.42 -0.95
CA PRO A 156 -15.64 -12.64 -1.93
C PRO A 156 -15.13 -14.08 -1.83
N TYR A 157 -15.25 -14.66 -0.64
CA TYR A 157 -14.97 -16.05 -0.36
C TYR A 157 -15.86 -16.62 0.75
N GLU A 158 -16.25 -17.90 0.60
CA GLU A 158 -17.13 -18.64 1.50
C GLU A 158 -16.34 -19.43 2.57
N ILE A 159 -16.97 -19.73 3.71
CA ILE A 159 -16.34 -20.54 4.78
C ILE A 159 -16.06 -21.96 4.24
N GLY A 160 -14.79 -22.25 3.97
CA GLY A 160 -14.32 -23.57 3.52
C GLY A 160 -13.00 -23.57 2.76
N SER A 161 -12.58 -22.44 2.19
CA SER A 161 -11.41 -22.36 1.31
C SER A 161 -10.18 -21.63 1.89
N GLY A 162 -10.07 -21.51 3.22
CA GLY A 162 -8.87 -20.96 3.90
C GLY A 162 -8.82 -19.43 4.02
N HIS A 163 -9.95 -18.74 3.86
CA HIS A 163 -9.99 -17.27 3.69
C HIS A 163 -9.89 -16.43 4.95
N THR A 164 -9.95 -17.02 6.15
CA THR A 164 -9.70 -16.27 7.38
C THR A 164 -8.27 -15.72 7.44
N ASN A 165 -7.35 -16.23 6.62
CA ASN A 165 -5.97 -15.78 6.52
C ASN A 165 -5.82 -14.29 6.21
N VAL A 166 -6.74 -13.72 5.44
CA VAL A 166 -6.73 -12.29 5.08
C VAL A 166 -6.98 -11.37 6.28
N GLN A 167 -7.40 -11.94 7.42
CA GLN A 167 -7.60 -11.22 8.68
C GLN A 167 -6.41 -11.38 9.64
N TRP A 168 -5.35 -12.07 9.25
CA TRP A 168 -4.11 -12.10 10.00
C TRP A 168 -3.21 -10.92 9.63
N VAL A 169 -2.44 -10.46 10.61
CA VAL A 169 -1.43 -9.42 10.46
C VAL A 169 -0.07 -9.98 10.83
N LYS A 170 0.94 -9.63 10.05
CA LYS A 170 2.33 -10.00 10.29
C LYS A 170 3.03 -8.85 10.99
N GLN A 171 3.90 -9.16 11.92
CA GLN A 171 4.77 -8.18 12.55
C GLN A 171 6.22 -8.59 12.37
N VAL A 172 7.05 -7.69 11.85
CA VAL A 172 8.50 -7.84 11.81
C VAL A 172 9.09 -6.92 12.85
N ASP A 173 9.76 -7.47 13.85
CA ASP A 173 10.50 -6.71 14.84
C ASP A 173 11.73 -6.06 14.20
N LEU A 174 11.83 -4.73 14.25
CA LEU A 174 12.90 -4.01 13.53
C LEU A 174 14.29 -4.22 14.16
N LEU A 175 14.36 -4.61 15.43
CA LEU A 175 15.63 -4.84 16.11
C LEU A 175 16.18 -6.24 15.84
N THR A 176 15.30 -7.24 15.86
CA THR A 176 15.70 -8.66 15.82
C THR A 176 15.41 -9.31 14.47
N GLY A 177 14.55 -8.71 13.64
CA GLY A 177 14.02 -9.30 12.41
C GLY A 177 13.03 -10.45 12.66
N ALA A 178 12.64 -10.70 13.91
CA ALA A 178 11.72 -11.78 14.26
C ALA A 178 10.32 -11.50 13.69
N ILE A 179 9.71 -12.55 13.12
CA ILE A 179 8.36 -12.50 12.57
C ILE A 179 7.39 -13.06 13.60
N SER A 180 6.27 -12.37 13.81
CA SER A 180 5.12 -12.90 14.55
C SER A 180 3.83 -12.71 13.76
N HIS A 181 2.85 -13.55 14.05
CA HIS A 181 1.57 -13.61 13.36
C HIS A 181 0.46 -13.33 14.37
N VAL A 182 -0.36 -12.31 14.11
CA VAL A 182 -1.39 -11.83 15.04
C VAL A 182 -2.74 -11.91 14.34
N ASN A 183 -3.67 -12.62 14.96
CA ASN A 183 -5.03 -12.72 14.46
C ASN A 183 -5.77 -11.39 14.73
N TRP A 184 -6.15 -10.68 13.67
CA TRP A 184 -6.89 -9.42 13.72
C TRP A 184 -8.37 -9.57 13.35
N THR A 185 -8.92 -10.79 13.28
CA THR A 185 -10.33 -11.05 12.95
C THR A 185 -11.28 -10.17 13.76
N GLN A 186 -11.11 -10.07 15.08
CA GLN A 186 -11.99 -9.25 15.91
C GLN A 186 -11.85 -7.74 15.63
N HIS A 187 -10.66 -7.28 15.25
CA HIS A 187 -10.41 -5.87 14.91
C HIS A 187 -11.05 -5.49 13.57
N PHE A 188 -10.89 -6.33 12.55
CA PHE A 188 -11.54 -6.12 11.25
C PHE A 188 -13.06 -6.21 11.36
N ASN A 189 -13.59 -7.19 12.11
CA ASN A 189 -15.03 -7.30 12.34
C ASN A 189 -15.57 -6.07 13.10
N ALA A 190 -14.83 -5.51 14.06
CA ALA A 190 -15.22 -4.28 14.74
C ALA A 190 -15.30 -3.09 13.78
N ILE A 191 -14.36 -2.97 12.84
CA ILE A 191 -14.40 -1.94 11.80
C ILE A 191 -15.63 -2.12 10.90
N SER A 192 -15.83 -3.31 10.36
CA SER A 192 -16.98 -3.63 9.49
C SER A 192 -18.32 -3.35 10.19
N ALA A 193 -18.46 -3.77 11.45
CA ALA A 193 -19.63 -3.51 12.27
C ALA A 193 -19.85 -2.00 12.51
N ALA A 194 -18.80 -1.24 12.80
CA ALA A 194 -18.89 0.21 12.98
C ALA A 194 -19.34 0.92 11.69
N VAL A 195 -18.88 0.45 10.52
CA VAL A 195 -19.29 0.95 9.20
C VAL A 195 -20.73 0.56 8.87
N GLY A 196 -21.28 -0.46 9.53
CA GLY A 196 -22.62 -0.97 9.29
C GLY A 196 -22.69 -2.01 8.18
N VAL A 197 -21.58 -2.68 7.88
CA VAL A 197 -21.54 -3.84 6.99
C VAL A 197 -22.35 -4.98 7.62
N LYS A 198 -23.17 -5.64 6.82
CA LYS A 198 -23.97 -6.79 7.19
C LYS A 198 -23.75 -7.90 6.17
N PRO A 199 -23.71 -9.17 6.58
CA PRO A 199 -23.62 -10.27 5.63
C PRO A 199 -24.74 -10.20 4.57
N PRO A 200 -24.44 -10.48 3.28
CA PRO A 200 -23.14 -10.88 2.72
C PRO A 200 -22.20 -9.73 2.29
N GLY A 201 -22.43 -8.50 2.76
CA GLY A 201 -21.56 -7.34 2.53
C GLY A 201 -20.13 -7.53 3.05
N TYR A 202 -19.23 -6.65 2.62
CA TYR A 202 -17.80 -6.72 2.94
C TYR A 202 -17.12 -5.35 2.84
N LEU A 203 -15.95 -5.26 3.46
CA LEU A 203 -15.05 -4.11 3.44
C LEU A 203 -13.63 -4.62 3.20
N THR A 204 -12.90 -4.05 2.25
CA THR A 204 -11.50 -4.43 1.99
C THR A 204 -10.54 -3.30 2.29
N HIS A 205 -9.36 -3.65 2.79
CA HIS A 205 -8.32 -2.71 3.22
C HIS A 205 -7.05 -2.90 2.39
N GLU A 206 -6.56 -1.81 1.79
CA GLU A 206 -5.26 -1.75 1.11
C GLU A 206 -4.50 -0.46 1.48
N ALA A 207 -5.04 0.35 2.39
CA ALA A 207 -4.37 1.54 2.88
C ALA A 207 -4.67 1.69 4.37
N ALA A 208 -3.65 1.51 5.19
CA ALA A 208 -3.73 1.65 6.63
C ALA A 208 -2.41 2.19 7.20
N GLU A 209 -2.50 3.04 8.21
CA GLU A 209 -1.33 3.66 8.83
C GLU A 209 -1.55 3.94 10.32
N TRP A 210 -0.54 3.69 11.13
CA TRP A 210 -0.51 4.05 12.53
C TRP A 210 -0.01 5.49 12.70
N SER A 211 -0.77 6.31 13.42
CA SER A 211 -0.31 7.62 13.88
C SER A 211 0.07 7.56 15.35
N SER A 212 1.36 7.77 15.65
CA SER A 212 1.82 7.96 17.02
C SER A 212 1.39 9.31 17.61
N VAL A 213 1.12 10.31 16.77
CA VAL A 213 0.62 11.63 17.18
C VAL A 213 -0.80 11.52 17.74
N HIS A 214 -1.65 10.75 17.07
CA HIS A 214 -3.05 10.57 17.47
C HIS A 214 -3.29 9.33 18.34
N ASN A 215 -2.28 8.44 18.45
CA ASN A 215 -2.39 7.12 19.08
C ASN A 215 -3.54 6.29 18.50
N ARG A 216 -3.65 6.29 17.16
CA ARG A 216 -4.74 5.66 16.42
C ARG A 216 -4.25 5.06 15.11
N TRP A 217 -4.90 3.98 14.72
CA TRP A 217 -4.87 3.48 13.35
C TRP A 217 -5.81 4.30 12.48
N PHE A 218 -5.41 4.54 11.24
CA PHE A 218 -6.23 5.14 10.20
C PHE A 218 -6.30 4.20 9.00
N PHE A 219 -7.49 4.05 8.44
CA PHE A 219 -7.75 3.23 7.27
C PHE A 219 -8.47 4.04 6.21
N LEU A 220 -8.05 3.86 4.98
CA LEU A 220 -8.77 4.25 3.77
C LEU A 220 -9.12 2.97 3.02
N PRO A 221 -10.29 2.36 3.28
CA PRO A 221 -10.65 1.09 2.66
C PRO A 221 -10.71 1.20 1.13
N ARG A 222 -10.42 0.11 0.43
CA ARG A 222 -10.48 0.07 -1.04
C ARG A 222 -11.91 -0.10 -1.52
N ARG A 223 -12.59 -1.16 -1.06
CA ARG A 223 -13.95 -1.52 -1.48
C ARG A 223 -14.90 -1.58 -0.30
N LEU A 224 -16.16 -1.19 -0.53
CA LEU A 224 -17.24 -1.28 0.43
C LEU A 224 -18.52 -1.79 -0.25
N SER A 225 -19.06 -2.89 0.28
CA SER A 225 -20.43 -3.34 0.04
C SER A 225 -21.13 -3.47 1.39
N LEU A 226 -22.22 -2.73 1.61
CA LEU A 226 -22.89 -2.76 2.91
C LEU A 226 -23.64 -4.08 3.15
N ASP A 227 -24.27 -4.64 2.13
CA ASP A 227 -25.15 -5.81 2.27
C ASP A 227 -25.19 -6.74 1.05
N GLN A 228 -24.47 -6.43 -0.03
CA GLN A 228 -24.46 -7.26 -1.23
C GLN A 228 -23.24 -8.17 -1.27
N PRO A 229 -23.39 -9.40 -1.80
CA PRO A 229 -22.29 -10.32 -1.95
C PRO A 229 -21.23 -9.76 -2.88
N TRP A 230 -20.00 -10.27 -2.77
CA TRP A 230 -18.96 -9.95 -3.74
C TRP A 230 -19.36 -10.46 -5.13
N ASP A 231 -19.08 -9.63 -6.11
CA ASP A 231 -19.27 -9.95 -7.51
C ASP A 231 -18.10 -9.33 -8.26
N PRO A 232 -17.39 -10.06 -9.14
CA PRO A 232 -16.17 -9.59 -9.77
C PRO A 232 -16.36 -8.32 -10.61
N ILE A 233 -17.56 -8.11 -11.18
CA ILE A 233 -17.87 -6.95 -12.02
C ILE A 233 -18.29 -5.78 -11.14
N LEU A 234 -19.17 -6.02 -10.16
CA LEU A 234 -19.67 -4.97 -9.26
C LEU A 234 -18.60 -4.51 -8.27
N ASP A 235 -17.68 -5.38 -7.84
CA ASP A 235 -16.57 -5.00 -6.96
C ASP A 235 -15.71 -3.91 -7.57
N GLY A 236 -15.49 -3.97 -8.89
CA GLY A 236 -14.84 -2.91 -9.66
C GLY A 236 -15.49 -1.54 -9.48
N GLN A 237 -16.76 -1.47 -9.10
CA GLN A 237 -17.57 -0.26 -8.88
C GLN A 237 -17.90 0.00 -7.39
N ARG A 238 -17.22 -0.66 -6.46
CA ARG A 238 -17.47 -0.54 -5.01
C ARG A 238 -16.42 0.29 -4.27
N GLY A 239 -15.78 1.23 -4.96
CA GLY A 239 -14.80 2.15 -4.40
C GLY A 239 -15.29 2.87 -3.14
N CYS A 240 -14.53 2.76 -2.05
CA CYS A 240 -14.89 3.35 -0.77
C CYS A 240 -14.36 4.80 -0.65
N THR A 241 -15.09 5.64 0.10
CA THR A 241 -14.76 7.05 0.38
C THR A 241 -14.88 7.37 1.87
N LEU A 242 -14.64 6.37 2.72
CA LEU A 242 -14.59 6.53 4.18
C LEU A 242 -13.14 6.67 4.64
N LEU A 243 -12.93 7.56 5.61
CA LEU A 243 -11.77 7.55 6.50
C LEU A 243 -12.21 6.96 7.83
N ILE A 244 -11.54 5.90 8.26
CA ILE A 244 -11.84 5.21 9.51
C ILE A 244 -10.65 5.40 10.43
N SER A 245 -10.88 5.80 11.69
CA SER A 245 -9.82 5.84 12.70
C SER A 245 -10.18 5.03 13.94
N CYS A 246 -9.25 4.21 14.40
CA CYS A 246 -9.46 3.26 15.48
C CYS A 246 -8.44 3.52 16.60
N SER A 247 -8.88 3.50 17.85
CA SER A 247 -7.96 3.33 18.99
C SER A 247 -7.14 2.05 18.83
N ILE A 248 -6.00 1.93 19.55
CA ILE A 248 -5.15 0.73 19.52
C ILE A 248 -5.89 -0.57 19.82
N THR A 249 -6.95 -0.52 20.63
CA THR A 249 -7.78 -1.68 20.99
C THR A 249 -8.99 -1.89 20.07
N PHE A 250 -9.21 -1.00 19.10
CA PHE A 250 -10.38 -1.01 18.20
C PHE A 250 -11.74 -0.91 18.92
N HIS A 251 -11.78 -0.38 20.14
CA HIS A 251 -13.03 -0.14 20.88
C HIS A 251 -13.63 1.26 20.63
N ASP A 252 -12.80 2.25 20.30
CA ASP A 252 -13.24 3.56 19.83
C ASP A 252 -12.93 3.69 18.33
N ILE A 253 -13.97 3.63 17.50
CA ILE A 253 -13.90 3.70 16.04
C ILE A 253 -14.69 4.93 15.58
N LYS A 254 -14.04 5.78 14.78
CA LYS A 254 -14.64 6.98 14.18
C LYS A 254 -14.64 6.84 12.67
N ILE A 255 -15.75 7.21 12.06
CA ILE A 255 -15.95 7.14 10.61
C ILE A 255 -16.21 8.55 10.09
N VAL A 256 -15.46 8.94 9.09
CA VAL A 256 -15.56 10.23 8.42
C VAL A 256 -15.83 9.96 6.94
N GLN A 257 -16.93 10.50 6.42
CA GLN A 257 -17.22 10.49 4.99
C GLN A 257 -16.37 11.55 4.29
N LEU A 258 -15.54 11.14 3.34
CA LEU A 258 -14.72 12.06 2.56
C LEU A 258 -15.59 12.86 1.59
N LYS A 259 -15.32 14.16 1.48
CA LYS A 259 -16.00 15.12 0.59
C LYS A 259 -15.41 15.07 -0.83
N MET A 260 -15.27 13.86 -1.35
CA MET A 260 -14.72 13.58 -2.68
C MET A 260 -15.84 13.51 -3.72
N ARG A 261 -15.49 13.76 -4.99
CA ARG A 261 -16.41 13.50 -6.12
C ARG A 261 -16.67 12.00 -6.22
N GLY A 262 -17.93 11.62 -6.41
CA GLY A 262 -18.32 10.22 -6.61
C GLY A 262 -17.67 9.63 -7.86
N GLN A 263 -16.80 8.65 -7.65
CA GLN A 263 -16.14 7.84 -8.66
C GLN A 263 -16.12 6.40 -8.13
N PRO A 264 -17.22 5.65 -8.31
CA PRO A 264 -17.41 4.33 -7.71
C PRO A 264 -16.34 3.33 -8.15
N GLU A 265 -15.70 3.55 -9.30
CA GLU A 265 -14.66 2.67 -9.81
C GLU A 265 -13.31 2.79 -9.08
N ARG A 266 -13.10 3.88 -8.34
CA ARG A 266 -11.82 4.21 -7.66
C ARG A 266 -11.79 3.70 -6.23
N GLY A 267 -10.86 2.82 -5.90
CA GLY A 267 -10.61 2.37 -4.52
C GLY A 267 -9.26 2.89 -4.01
N PHE A 268 -9.16 3.22 -2.72
CA PHE A 268 -7.85 3.55 -2.12
C PHE A 268 -6.89 2.35 -2.17
N SER A 269 -5.62 2.62 -2.41
CA SER A 269 -4.58 1.60 -2.57
C SER A 269 -3.32 1.85 -1.73
N ALA A 270 -3.08 3.07 -1.26
CA ALA A 270 -2.00 3.38 -0.33
C ALA A 270 -2.26 4.74 0.33
N MET A 271 -1.62 4.99 1.47
CA MET A 271 -1.68 6.27 2.18
C MET A 271 -0.41 6.54 2.98
N ARG A 272 -0.03 7.81 3.11
CA ARG A 272 0.99 8.27 4.05
C ARG A 272 0.54 9.58 4.72
N PHE A 273 0.85 9.77 5.99
CA PHE A 273 0.72 11.08 6.62
C PHE A 273 1.72 12.07 6.02
N VAL A 274 1.27 13.29 5.75
CA VAL A 274 2.14 14.34 5.20
C VAL A 274 3.04 14.89 6.32
N PRO A 275 4.38 14.82 6.18
CA PRO A 275 5.31 15.30 7.20
C PRO A 275 5.08 16.77 7.57
N GLY A 276 5.33 17.11 8.84
CA GLY A 276 5.16 18.47 9.35
C GLY A 276 3.71 18.92 9.55
N THR A 277 2.73 18.05 9.28
CA THR A 277 1.30 18.37 9.49
C THR A 277 0.75 17.87 10.82
N GLN A 278 1.57 17.23 11.66
CA GLN A 278 1.15 16.52 12.88
C GLN A 278 0.06 15.50 12.56
N ASP A 279 0.28 14.72 11.50
CA ASP A 279 -0.63 13.69 10.99
C ASP A 279 -2.06 14.19 10.73
N ARG A 280 -2.23 15.48 10.40
CA ARG A 280 -3.54 16.06 10.07
C ARG A 280 -3.91 15.93 8.61
N HIS A 281 -2.92 15.76 7.73
CA HIS A 281 -3.14 15.59 6.30
C HIS A 281 -2.60 14.24 5.85
N ILE A 282 -3.36 13.59 4.98
CA ILE A 282 -3.03 12.29 4.38
C ILE A 282 -2.88 12.51 2.88
N VAL A 283 -1.77 12.05 2.32
CA VAL A 283 -1.65 11.82 0.87
C VAL A 283 -2.03 10.37 0.59
N ALA A 284 -2.83 10.14 -0.44
CA ALA A 284 -3.33 8.80 -0.75
C ALA A 284 -3.46 8.57 -2.25
N THR A 285 -3.24 7.33 -2.66
CA THR A 285 -3.50 6.86 -4.02
C THR A 285 -4.83 6.12 -4.10
N ARG A 286 -5.50 6.27 -5.23
CA ARG A 286 -6.67 5.48 -5.60
C ARG A 286 -6.45 4.84 -6.95
N THR A 287 -6.78 3.57 -7.09
CA THR A 287 -6.68 2.85 -8.36
C THR A 287 -8.04 2.43 -8.88
N VAL A 288 -8.11 2.30 -10.20
CA VAL A 288 -9.22 1.72 -10.95
C VAL A 288 -8.71 0.43 -11.56
N GLU A 289 -9.56 -0.57 -11.54
CA GLU A 289 -9.32 -1.82 -12.21
C GLU A 289 -10.62 -2.29 -12.84
N ILE A 290 -10.65 -2.29 -14.17
CA ILE A 290 -11.82 -2.71 -14.94
C ILE A 290 -11.34 -3.81 -15.88
N GLU A 291 -11.99 -4.97 -15.80
CA GLU A 291 -11.87 -5.99 -16.84
C GLU A 291 -12.49 -5.43 -18.13
N GLY A 292 -11.66 -5.23 -19.16
CA GLY A 292 -12.13 -4.78 -20.46
C GLY A 292 -12.83 -5.89 -21.24
N ALA A 293 -13.80 -5.52 -22.09
CA ALA A 293 -14.55 -6.43 -22.96
C ALA A 293 -13.64 -7.31 -23.87
N ASP A 294 -12.42 -6.87 -24.16
CA ASP A 294 -11.47 -7.53 -25.05
C ASP A 294 -10.38 -8.33 -24.30
N LYS A 295 -10.65 -8.81 -23.07
CA LYS A 295 -9.70 -9.55 -22.20
C LYS A 295 -8.46 -8.75 -21.75
N GLY A 296 -8.45 -7.43 -21.93
CA GLY A 296 -7.40 -6.54 -21.41
C GLY A 296 -7.85 -5.83 -20.12
N ARG A 297 -7.08 -5.97 -19.04
CA ARG A 297 -7.29 -5.21 -17.78
C ARG A 297 -6.96 -3.74 -18.03
N ARG A 298 -7.91 -2.83 -17.83
CA ARG A 298 -7.65 -1.38 -17.83
C ARG A 298 -7.44 -0.93 -16.40
N CYS A 299 -6.26 -0.38 -16.16
CA CYS A 299 -5.88 0.16 -14.87
C CYS A 299 -5.61 1.65 -14.98
N SER A 300 -5.99 2.42 -13.96
CA SER A 300 -5.54 3.80 -13.80
C SER A 300 -5.35 4.13 -12.34
N SER A 301 -4.50 5.12 -12.07
CA SER A 301 -4.23 5.58 -10.72
C SER A 301 -4.34 7.09 -10.61
N TYR A 302 -4.74 7.53 -9.43
CA TYR A 302 -4.92 8.91 -9.06
C TYR A 302 -4.29 9.15 -7.69
N ILE A 303 -3.88 10.39 -7.42
CA ILE A 303 -3.41 10.81 -6.10
C ILE A 303 -4.21 12.01 -5.60
N THR A 304 -4.43 12.08 -4.29
CA THR A 304 -5.16 13.15 -3.62
C THR A 304 -4.51 13.47 -2.27
N VAL A 305 -4.86 14.62 -1.69
CA VAL A 305 -4.54 14.95 -0.29
C VAL A 305 -5.84 15.31 0.42
N ILE A 306 -6.07 14.73 1.58
CA ILE A 306 -7.25 14.93 2.42
C ILE A 306 -6.85 15.31 3.86
N ASP A 307 -7.75 15.93 4.62
CA ASP A 307 -7.60 16.08 6.07
C ASP A 307 -8.45 15.08 6.87
N LEU A 308 -8.27 15.07 8.19
CA LEU A 308 -8.98 14.14 9.08
C LEU A 308 -10.48 14.47 9.22
N GLU A 309 -10.90 15.68 8.86
CA GLU A 309 -12.30 16.10 8.79
C GLU A 309 -12.97 15.71 7.46
N GLY A 310 -12.22 15.06 6.56
CA GLY A 310 -12.68 14.55 5.28
C GLY A 310 -12.75 15.58 4.16
N ASN A 311 -12.14 16.76 4.33
CA ASN A 311 -12.01 17.74 3.27
C ASN A 311 -10.93 17.29 2.28
N VAL A 312 -11.15 17.56 1.00
CA VAL A 312 -10.16 17.34 -0.06
C VAL A 312 -9.31 18.59 -0.19
N LEU A 313 -8.04 18.50 0.20
CA LEU A 313 -7.07 19.58 0.12
C LEU A 313 -6.39 19.66 -1.25
N MET A 314 -6.24 18.51 -1.91
CA MET A 314 -5.77 18.40 -3.30
C MET A 314 -6.72 17.46 -4.07
N PRO A 315 -7.43 17.96 -5.10
CA PRO A 315 -8.26 17.11 -5.96
C PRO A 315 -7.48 15.98 -6.60
N GLU A 316 -8.19 14.91 -6.96
CA GLU A 316 -7.58 13.75 -7.61
C GLU A 316 -6.84 14.15 -8.89
N THR A 317 -5.54 13.88 -8.91
CA THR A 317 -4.66 14.08 -10.06
C THR A 317 -4.29 12.73 -10.65
N PHE A 318 -4.46 12.56 -11.96
CA PHE A 318 -4.11 11.32 -12.66
C PHE A 318 -2.60 11.07 -12.63
N LEU A 319 -2.19 9.86 -12.25
CA LEU A 319 -0.80 9.41 -12.19
C LEU A 319 -0.39 8.59 -13.42
N GLY A 320 -1.27 7.76 -13.95
CA GLY A 320 -0.94 6.88 -15.08
C GLY A 320 -1.91 5.71 -15.26
N ASN A 321 -1.67 4.91 -16.30
CA ASN A 321 -2.47 3.75 -16.68
C ASN A 321 -1.97 2.42 -16.06
N HIS A 322 -1.45 2.49 -14.83
CA HIS A 322 -1.01 1.34 -14.04
C HIS A 322 -1.66 1.40 -12.65
N LYS A 323 -1.64 0.31 -11.89
CA LYS A 323 -2.08 0.28 -10.48
C LYS A 323 -0.90 0.67 -9.59
N TYR A 324 -0.85 1.91 -9.11
CA TYR A 324 0.11 2.33 -8.08
C TYR A 324 -0.47 1.97 -6.71
N GLU A 325 0.12 0.97 -6.08
CA GLU A 325 -0.37 0.36 -4.83
C GLU A 325 0.62 0.51 -3.68
N GLY A 326 1.77 1.17 -3.92
CA GLY A 326 2.62 1.67 -2.84
C GLY A 326 2.87 3.17 -3.00
N LEU A 327 2.88 3.88 -1.88
CA LEU A 327 3.16 5.31 -1.79
C LEU A 327 4.07 5.57 -0.61
N GLU A 328 5.15 6.33 -0.84
CA GLU A 328 6.03 6.78 0.24
C GLU A 328 6.52 8.21 0.01
N ILE A 329 6.71 8.95 1.10
CA ILE A 329 7.31 10.29 1.08
C ILE A 329 8.79 10.16 1.44
N MET A 330 9.63 10.50 0.48
CA MET A 330 11.07 10.42 0.62
C MET A 330 11.56 11.80 1.09
N GLY A 331 12.28 11.88 2.21
CA GLY A 331 12.87 13.13 2.67
C GLY A 331 14.36 13.17 2.33
N SER A 332 14.94 14.36 2.14
CA SER A 332 16.38 14.49 2.35
C SER A 332 16.65 14.28 3.84
N THR A 333 17.34 13.20 4.20
CA THR A 333 17.81 13.01 5.57
C THR A 333 18.89 14.04 5.88
N SER A 334 18.47 15.26 6.23
CA SER A 334 19.32 16.27 6.90
C SER A 334 19.09 16.27 8.42
N ALA A 335 18.49 15.21 8.96
CA ALA A 335 18.67 14.88 10.37
C ALA A 335 20.05 14.24 10.50
N SER A 336 21.01 15.00 11.02
CA SER A 336 22.32 14.52 11.45
C SER A 336 22.18 13.17 12.13
N VAL A 337 22.72 12.12 11.50
CA VAL A 337 23.02 10.87 12.19
C VAL A 337 23.88 11.26 13.39
N PRO A 338 23.43 11.07 14.65
CA PRO A 338 24.32 11.24 15.78
C PRO A 338 25.45 10.26 15.57
N ASN A 339 26.67 10.78 15.48
CA ASN A 339 27.85 9.97 15.27
C ASN A 339 27.91 8.94 16.40
N LEU A 340 27.93 7.65 16.05
CA LEU A 340 28.03 6.54 17.01
C LEU A 340 29.33 6.56 17.85
N SER A 341 30.22 7.54 17.61
CA SER A 341 31.40 7.85 18.43
C SER A 341 31.10 8.63 19.71
N ASP A 342 29.94 9.30 19.83
CA ASP A 342 29.66 10.20 20.95
C ASP A 342 28.97 9.49 22.13
N ALA A 343 28.70 8.18 22.01
CA ALA A 343 28.14 7.34 23.07
C ALA A 343 29.19 6.49 23.80
N LEU A 344 30.49 6.73 23.58
CA LEU A 344 31.59 5.98 24.20
C LEU A 344 32.71 6.84 24.79
N ASN A 345 32.41 8.06 25.29
CA ASN A 345 33.33 8.81 26.16
C ASN A 345 32.63 9.34 27.40
#